data_AF-A0A249DY58-F1
#
_entry.id   AF-A0A249DY58-F1
#
_cell.length_a   1.000
_cell.length_b   1.000
_cell.length_c   1.000
_cell.angle_alpha   90.00
_cell.angle_beta   90.00
_cell.angle_gamma   90.00
#
_symmetry.space_group_name_H-M   'P 1'
#
loop_
_entity.id
_entity.type
_entity.pdbx_description
1 polymer ?
#
loop_
_entity_poly.entity_id
_entity_poly.type
_entity_poly.pdbx_seq_one_letter_code
_entity_poly.pdbx_strand_id
1 'polypeptide(L)' 'MRRGRRYDFSRLLLAEHHLSLNDLIYPVFIMEGHCRREELASMPGIFRMSMDLLLKEAEQVAQWLNENNQK' A
#
# COMPACT_ATOMS: atom_id res chain seq x y z
N MET A 1 -26.65 22.72 4.09
CA MET A 1 -25.28 22.12 4.11
C MET A 1 -24.77 21.73 2.70
N ARG A 2 -24.93 22.57 1.66
CA ARG A 2 -24.40 22.28 0.30
C ARG A 2 -23.30 23.27 -0.15
N ARG A 3 -23.22 24.43 0.49
CA ARG A 3 -22.34 25.54 0.09
C ARG A 3 -20.85 25.18 0.15
N GLY A 4 -20.40 24.51 1.23
CA GLY A 4 -19.00 24.06 1.38
C GLY A 4 -18.59 22.88 0.49
N ARG A 5 -19.54 22.25 -0.20
CA ARG A 5 -19.28 21.14 -1.13
C ARG A 5 -19.29 21.58 -2.61
N ARG A 6 -19.40 22.88 -2.89
CA ARG A 6 -19.55 23.41 -4.25
C ARG A 6 -18.27 23.38 -5.08
N TYR A 7 -17.12 23.65 -4.45
CA TYR A 7 -15.82 23.75 -5.12
C TYR A 7 -14.81 22.78 -4.50
N ASP A 8 -13.82 22.33 -5.26
CA ASP A 8 -12.79 21.40 -4.75
C ASP A 8 -11.97 21.99 -3.61
N PHE A 9 -11.52 23.25 -3.73
CA PHE A 9 -10.78 23.92 -2.66
C PHE A 9 -11.57 23.99 -1.35
N SER A 10 -12.90 24.19 -1.43
CA SER A 10 -13.75 24.26 -0.23
C SER A 10 -13.93 22.89 0.40
N ARG A 11 -13.88 21.80 -0.38
CA ARG A 11 -13.89 20.43 0.14
C ARG A 11 -12.57 20.08 0.82
N LEU A 12 -11.44 20.48 0.25
CA LEU A 12 -10.11 20.25 0.84
C LEU A 12 -9.93 20.98 2.17
N LEU A 13 -10.36 22.23 2.28
CA LEU A 13 -10.27 23.01 3.54
C LEU A 13 -11.17 22.48 4.67
N LEU A 14 -12.25 21.77 4.31
CA LEU A 14 -13.23 21.24 5.26
C LEU A 14 -13.08 19.73 5.49
N ALA A 15 -12.13 19.07 4.83
CA ALA A 15 -11.89 17.65 5.01
C ALA A 15 -11.28 17.38 6.40
N GLU A 16 -11.95 16.57 7.20
CA GLU A 16 -11.53 16.26 8.58
C GLU A 16 -10.54 15.08 8.63
N HIS A 17 -10.62 14.18 7.65
CA HIS A 17 -9.77 12.99 7.57
C HIS A 17 -8.99 12.99 6.27
N HIS A 18 -7.69 12.73 6.40
CA HIS A 18 -6.78 12.52 5.29
C HIS A 18 -6.07 11.20 5.51
N LEU A 19 -5.96 10.39 4.46
CA LEU A 19 -5.17 9.15 4.48
C LEU A 19 -3.81 9.44 3.85
N SER A 20 -2.74 9.18 4.59
CA SER A 20 -1.37 9.29 4.12
C SER A 20 -0.77 7.90 3.88
N LEU A 21 0.32 7.83 3.12
CA LEU A 21 1.12 6.61 2.98
C LEU A 21 1.63 6.10 4.33
N ASN A 22 1.83 7.01 5.30
CA ASN A 22 2.26 6.67 6.66
C ASN A 22 1.21 5.88 7.46
N ASP A 23 -0.06 5.88 7.02
CA ASP A 23 -1.14 5.16 7.67
C ASP A 23 -1.29 3.72 7.14
N LEU A 24 -0.51 3.33 6.14
CA LEU A 24 -0.60 2.03 5.48
C LEU A 24 0.37 1.03 6.09
N ILE A 25 -0.13 -0.18 6.37
CA ILE A 25 0.66 -1.34 6.77
C ILE A 25 0.45 -2.43 5.72
N TYR A 26 1.56 -2.98 5.20
CA TYR A 26 1.53 -4.03 4.18
C TYR A 26 1.80 -5.41 4.80
N PRO A 27 0.77 -6.22 5.08
CA PRO A 27 0.95 -7.56 5.62
C PRO A 27 1.48 -8.51 4.53
N VAL A 28 2.52 -9.28 4.87
CA VAL A 28 3.19 -10.21 3.97
C VAL A 28 3.15 -11.63 4.53
N PHE A 29 2.97 -12.62 3.65
CA PHE A 29 2.92 -14.03 4.03
C PHE A 29 4.21 -14.74 3.64
N ILE A 30 4.88 -15.32 4.64
CA ILE A 30 6.17 -16.02 4.46
C ILE A 30 5.93 -17.53 4.43
N MET A 31 6.69 -18.21 3.59
CA MET A 31 6.75 -19.68 3.50
C MET A 31 8.19 -20.15 3.41
N GLU A 32 8.47 -21.35 3.91
CA GLU A 32 9.79 -21.96 3.82
C GLU A 32 10.11 -22.45 2.40
N GLY A 33 11.38 -22.35 2.02
CA GLY A 33 11.89 -22.73 0.70
C GLY A 33 12.65 -21.60 0.03
N HIS A 34 13.17 -21.87 -1.17
CA HIS A 34 13.93 -20.91 -1.99
C HIS A 34 13.21 -20.61 -3.30
N CYS A 35 13.14 -19.32 -3.66
CA CYS A 35 12.50 -18.84 -4.89
C CYS A 35 11.08 -19.38 -5.12
N ARG A 36 10.27 -19.45 -4.05
CA ARG A 36 8.89 -19.94 -4.13
C ARG A 36 7.90 -18.80 -3.96
N ARG A 37 6.89 -18.78 -4.83
CA ARG A 37 5.75 -17.87 -4.79
C ARG A 37 4.49 -18.69 -5.04
N GLU A 38 3.57 -18.67 -4.08
CA GLU A 38 2.29 -19.39 -4.16
C GLU A 38 1.15 -18.40 -4.00
N GLU A 39 0.15 -18.47 -4.87
CA GLU A 39 -1.04 -17.64 -4.75
C GLU A 39 -2.00 -18.21 -3.69
N LEU A 40 -2.59 -17.33 -2.89
CA LEU A 40 -3.60 -17.70 -1.92
C LEU A 40 -4.98 -17.72 -2.58
N ALA A 41 -5.53 -18.92 -2.80
CA ALA A 41 -6.85 -19.08 -3.43
C ALA A 41 -7.99 -18.35 -2.71
N SER A 42 -7.89 -18.16 -1.38
CA SER A 42 -8.88 -17.43 -0.59
C SER A 42 -8.75 -15.90 -0.67
N MET A 43 -7.60 -15.40 -1.15
CA MET A 43 -7.30 -13.97 -1.28
C MET A 43 -6.62 -13.71 -2.63
N PRO A 44 -7.40 -13.56 -3.71
CA PRO A 44 -6.86 -13.35 -5.05
C PRO A 44 -5.93 -12.14 -5.11
N GLY A 45 -4.78 -12.30 -5.77
CA GLY A 45 -3.75 -11.26 -5.85
C GLY A 45 -2.81 -11.17 -4.64
N ILE A 46 -3.00 -11.98 -3.60
CA ILE A 46 -2.06 -12.12 -2.48
C ILE A 46 -1.23 -13.39 -2.66
N PHE A 47 0.07 -13.27 -2.39
CA PHE A 47 1.02 -14.36 -2.55
C PHE A 47 1.74 -14.66 -1.23
N ARG A 48 1.98 -15.94 -1.00
CA ARG A 48 2.99 -16.41 -0.05
C ARG A 48 4.33 -16.45 -0.77
N MET A 49 5.36 -15.94 -0.13
CA MET A 49 6.69 -15.81 -0.72
C MET A 49 7.77 -16.38 0.19
N SER A 50 8.80 -16.96 -0.41
CA SER A 50 10.04 -17.28 0.29
C SER A 50 10.79 -16.02 0.70
N MET A 51 11.64 -16.12 1.72
CA MET A 51 12.36 -14.98 2.29
C MET A 51 13.20 -14.21 1.25
N ASP A 52 13.84 -14.90 0.30
CA ASP A 52 14.65 -14.27 -0.75
C ASP A 52 13.84 -13.34 -1.66
N LEU A 53 12.60 -13.73 -1.97
CA LEU A 53 11.71 -12.94 -2.84
C LEU A 53 11.10 -11.77 -2.07
N LEU A 54 10.80 -11.99 -0.79
CA LEU A 54 10.25 -10.96 0.08
C LEU A 54 11.21 -9.78 0.26
N LEU A 55 12.52 -10.04 0.36
CA LEU A 55 13.52 -8.96 0.44
C LEU A 55 13.52 -8.08 -0.82
N LYS A 56 13.43 -8.69 -2.00
CA LYS A 56 13.34 -7.95 -3.28
C LYS A 56 12.05 -7.16 -3.37
N GLU A 57 10.93 -7.73 -2.97
CA GLU A 57 9.63 -7.05 -2.94
C GLU A 57 9.67 -5.85 -1.98
N ALA A 58 10.25 -6.03 -0.78
CA ALA A 58 10.36 -4.96 0.21
C ALA A 58 11.20 -3.78 -0.29
N GLU A 59 12.30 -4.04 -1.02
CA GLU A 59 13.10 -2.99 -1.65
C GLU A 59 12.31 -2.22 -2.71
N GLN A 60 11.57 -2.93 -3.57
CA GLN A 60 10.72 -2.30 -4.59
C GLN A 60 9.62 -1.43 -3.97
N VAL A 61 8.96 -1.95 -2.92
CA VAL A 61 7.92 -1.19 -2.19
C VAL A 61 8.52 0.03 -1.51
N ALA A 62 9.69 -0.10 -0.86
CA ALA A 62 10.37 1.02 -0.23
C ALA A 62 10.78 2.10 -1.24
N GLN A 63 11.31 1.69 -2.40
CA GLN A 63 11.62 2.62 -3.49
C GLN A 63 10.36 3.34 -3.97
N TRP A 64 9.28 2.60 -4.23
CA TRP A 64 8.01 3.18 -4.66
C TRP A 64 7.44 4.16 -3.63
N LEU A 65 7.50 3.84 -2.34
CA LEU A 65 7.06 4.74 -1.26
C LEU A 65 7.84 6.06 -1.26
N ASN A 66 9.14 6.01 -1.50
CA ASN A 66 9.98 7.21 -1.55
C ASN A 66 9.62 8.11 -2.75
N GLU A 67 9.37 7.53 -3.91
CA GLU A 67 8.99 8.28 -5.11
C GLU A 67 7.64 8.96 -4.97
N ASN A 68 6.68 8.33 -4.28
CA ASN A 68 5.34 8.87 -4.11
C ASN A 68 5.20 9.82 -2.90
N ASN A 69 6.06 9.70 -1.88
CA ASN A 69 6.09 10.66 -0.77
C ASN A 69 6.67 12.04 -1.16
N GLN A 70 7.36 12.15 -2.29
CA GLN A 70 7.93 13.43 -2.77
C GLN A 70 7.00 14.22 -3.71
N LYS A 71 5.84 13.67 -4.08
CA LYS A 71 4.81 14.35 -4.89
C LYS A 71 3.64 14.79 -4.04
#